data_AF-A0AAW3TEM2-F1
#
_entry.id   AF-A0AAW3TEM2-F1
#
_cell.length_a   1.000
_cell.length_b   1.000
_cell.length_c   1.000
_cell.angle_alpha   90.00
_cell.angle_beta   90.00
_cell.angle_gamma   90.00
#
_symmetry.space_group_name_H-M   'P 1'
#
loop_
_entity.id
_entity.type
_entity.pdbx_description
1 polymer ?
#
loop_
_entity_poly.entity_id
_entity_poly.type
_entity_poly.pdbx_seq_one_letter_code
_entity_poly.pdbx_strand_id
1 'polypeptide(L)'
;MKYRQKSIPLLKAELKTHPLLIELTKNDVIQLKANQSICDLPIEIVQSLLDLHPLAVTIDTGDNSYLTLTSSGILERFKAHPLKAKLSLRLHIYPQEVTEQVLLTNLLYDGALTLFSKTNLSTNIKHRLGCFKAHGIHAPKKTILANLANTSPSIFR
;
A
#
# COMPACT_ATOMS: atom_id res chain seq x y z
N MET A 1 -8.61 8.95 13.26
CA MET A 1 -7.42 8.17 13.66
C MET A 1 -6.24 9.11 13.84
N LYS A 2 -5.58 9.09 15.00
CA LYS A 2 -4.28 9.75 15.15
C LYS A 2 -3.20 8.79 14.65
N TYR A 3 -2.27 9.29 13.85
CA TYR A 3 -1.09 8.56 13.41
C TYR A 3 0.14 9.46 13.61
N ARG A 4 1.30 8.86 13.81
CA ARG A 4 2.56 9.59 13.95
C ARG A 4 3.25 9.67 12.60
N GLN A 5 3.75 10.85 12.25
CA GLN A 5 4.61 11.01 11.08
C GLN A 5 6.08 10.89 11.47
N LYS A 6 6.88 10.23 10.62
CA LYS A 6 8.33 10.13 10.78
C LYS A 6 9.00 10.11 9.41
N SER A 7 10.08 10.85 9.25
CA SER A 7 10.98 10.70 8.10
C SER A 7 12.21 9.92 8.53
N ILE A 8 12.58 8.88 7.78
CA ILE A 8 13.77 8.06 8.07
C ILE A 8 14.56 7.80 6.78
N PRO A 9 15.90 7.69 6.84
CA PRO A 9 16.68 7.27 5.68
C PRO A 9 16.21 5.90 5.17
N LEU A 10 16.08 5.75 3.86
CA LEU A 10 15.53 4.56 3.21
C LEU A 10 16.26 3.27 3.63
N LEU A 11 17.59 3.33 3.78
CA LEU A 11 18.40 2.18 4.19
C LEU A 11 18.34 1.85 5.69
N LYS A 12 17.83 2.76 6.52
CA LYS A 12 17.64 2.52 7.97
C LYS A 12 16.25 1.99 8.30
N ALA A 13 15.36 1.94 7.31
CA ALA A 13 13.99 1.47 7.48
C ALA A 13 13.96 -0.07 7.38
N GLU A 14 13.73 -0.76 8.50
CA GLU A 14 13.44 -2.18 8.47
C GLU A 14 11.95 -2.38 8.20
N LEU A 15 11.62 -2.69 6.95
CA LEU A 15 10.24 -2.81 6.48
C LEU A 15 9.92 -4.25 6.14
N LYS A 16 8.96 -4.83 6.86
CA LYS A 16 8.37 -6.14 6.55
C LYS A 16 6.91 -5.97 6.13
N THR A 17 6.40 -6.84 5.28
CA THR A 17 4.98 -6.82 4.94
C THR A 17 4.16 -7.35 6.11
N HIS A 18 3.09 -6.64 6.50
CA HIS A 18 2.20 -7.14 7.55
C HIS A 18 1.57 -8.48 7.14
N PRO A 19 1.51 -9.51 8.01
CA PRO A 19 0.97 -10.84 7.65
C PRO A 19 -0.45 -10.77 7.07
N LEU A 20 -1.32 -9.97 7.70
CA LEU A 20 -2.68 -9.77 7.19
C LEU A 20 -2.71 -9.11 5.79
N LEU A 21 -1.77 -8.21 5.47
CA LEU A 21 -1.69 -7.63 4.12
C LEU A 21 -1.36 -8.71 3.08
N ILE A 22 -0.45 -9.62 3.39
CA ILE A 22 -0.12 -10.77 2.53
C ILE A 22 -1.38 -11.59 2.26
N GLU A 23 -2.11 -11.98 3.30
CA GLU A 23 -3.32 -12.79 3.16
C GLU A 23 -4.44 -12.09 2.39
N LEU A 24 -4.62 -10.78 2.59
CA LEU A 24 -5.64 -10.01 1.91
C LEU A 24 -5.35 -9.79 0.42
N THR A 25 -4.07 -9.81 0.03
CA THR A 25 -3.61 -9.55 -1.35
C THR A 25 -3.09 -10.79 -2.09
N LYS A 26 -3.13 -11.98 -1.48
CA LYS A 26 -2.56 -13.22 -2.06
C LYS A 26 -3.10 -13.61 -3.43
N ASN A 27 -4.31 -13.16 -3.76
CA ASN A 27 -5.01 -13.44 -5.01
C ASN A 27 -4.98 -12.26 -6.00
N ASP A 28 -4.16 -11.23 -5.74
CA ASP A 28 -4.00 -10.11 -6.67
C ASP A 28 -3.35 -10.57 -7.98
N VAL A 29 -3.87 -10.09 -9.11
CA VAL A 29 -3.48 -10.53 -10.46
C VAL A 29 -2.06 -10.09 -10.83
N ILE A 30 -1.59 -8.97 -10.28
CA ILE A 30 -0.29 -8.39 -10.59
C ILE A 30 0.55 -8.32 -9.33
N GLN A 31 1.68 -9.02 -9.33
CA GLN A 31 2.73 -8.84 -8.34
C GLN A 31 3.76 -7.84 -8.89
N LEU A 32 3.96 -6.74 -8.17
CA LEU A 32 4.90 -5.68 -8.54
C LEU A 32 6.33 -6.23 -8.43
N LYS A 33 7.05 -6.30 -9.55
CA LYS A 33 8.48 -6.65 -9.60
C LYS A 33 9.28 -5.51 -10.19
N ALA A 34 10.47 -5.26 -9.65
CA ALA A 34 11.43 -4.36 -10.25
C ALA A 34 12.07 -5.07 -11.45
N ASN A 35 11.58 -4.78 -12.66
CA ASN A 35 12.07 -5.43 -13.88
C ASN A 35 13.12 -4.61 -14.64
N GLN A 36 13.26 -3.30 -14.36
CA GLN A 36 14.13 -2.40 -15.11
C GLN A 36 14.81 -1.40 -14.20
N SER A 37 16.05 -1.04 -14.57
CA SER A 37 16.83 0.00 -13.92
C SER A 37 16.15 1.37 -14.02
N ILE A 38 16.34 2.19 -13.00
CA ILE A 38 15.85 3.57 -12.93
C ILE A 38 16.99 4.57 -12.70
N CYS A 39 18.23 4.20 -13.06
CA CYS A 39 19.43 5.00 -12.83
C CYS A 39 19.39 6.40 -13.46
N ASP A 40 18.62 6.57 -14.55
CA ASP A 40 18.54 7.85 -15.27
C ASP A 40 17.57 8.84 -14.62
N LEU A 41 16.80 8.41 -13.60
CA LEU A 41 15.86 9.30 -12.92
C LEU A 41 16.61 10.20 -11.93
N PRO A 42 16.49 11.54 -12.02
CA PRO A 42 17.15 12.43 -11.07
C PRO A 42 16.72 12.13 -9.64
N ILE A 43 17.67 12.19 -8.71
CA ILE A 43 17.43 11.78 -7.33
C ILE A 43 16.40 12.68 -6.64
N GLU A 44 16.34 13.96 -7.02
CA GLU A 44 15.38 14.94 -6.52
C GLU A 44 13.95 14.56 -6.93
N ILE A 45 13.78 14.02 -8.14
CA ILE A 45 12.50 13.50 -8.61
C ILE A 45 12.13 12.23 -7.84
N VAL A 46 13.09 11.33 -7.62
CA VAL A 46 12.86 10.12 -6.81
C VAL A 46 12.42 10.49 -5.38
N GLN A 47 13.11 11.45 -4.74
CA GLN A 47 12.76 11.91 -3.41
C GLN A 47 11.38 12.59 -3.39
N SER A 48 11.06 13.41 -4.39
CA SER A 48 9.74 14.05 -4.52
C SER A 48 8.63 13.00 -4.67
N LEU A 49 8.86 11.95 -5.45
CA LEU A 49 7.90 10.85 -5.58
C LEU A 49 7.72 10.07 -4.28
N LEU A 50 8.79 9.84 -3.51
CA LEU A 50 8.69 9.25 -2.16
C LEU A 50 7.90 10.14 -1.20
N ASP A 51 8.12 11.45 -1.26
CA ASP A 51 7.48 12.43 -0.38
C ASP A 51 5.97 12.57 -0.65
N LEU A 52 5.55 12.39 -1.90
CA LEU A 52 4.14 12.36 -2.31
C LEU A 52 3.41 11.06 -1.90
N HIS A 53 4.16 10.00 -1.57
CA HIS A 53 3.61 8.67 -1.26
C HIS A 53 4.11 8.17 0.11
N PRO A 54 3.71 8.82 1.22
CA PRO A 54 4.07 8.35 2.55
C PRO A 54 3.56 6.93 2.78
N LEU A 55 4.41 6.10 3.38
CA LEU A 55 4.11 4.69 3.58
C LEU A 55 3.31 4.49 4.87
N ALA A 56 2.11 3.94 4.75
CA ALA A 56 1.32 3.50 5.90
C ALA A 56 1.96 2.26 6.54
N VAL A 57 2.27 2.35 7.83
CA VAL A 57 2.92 1.29 8.60
C VAL A 57 2.36 1.16 10.02
N THR A 58 2.63 0.05 10.68
CA THR A 58 2.53 -0.12 12.13
C THR A 58 3.86 -0.55 12.73
N ILE A 59 4.00 -0.51 14.06
CA ILE A 59 5.23 -0.88 14.77
C ILE A 59 5.37 -2.42 14.78
N ASP A 60 6.58 -2.92 14.48
CA ASP A 60 6.94 -4.34 14.63
C ASP A 60 7.48 -4.62 16.04
N THR A 61 8.81 -4.68 16.21
CA THR A 61 9.47 -5.18 17.43
C THR A 61 10.59 -4.27 17.96
N GLY A 62 10.95 -3.19 17.26
CA GLY A 62 12.09 -2.35 17.65
C GLY A 62 12.12 -0.98 16.99
N ASP A 63 13.17 -0.22 17.31
CA ASP A 63 13.39 1.11 16.75
C ASP A 63 13.63 1.04 15.23
N ASN A 64 12.83 1.81 14.49
CA ASN A 64 12.82 1.83 13.02
C ASN A 64 12.41 0.51 12.34
N SER A 65 11.80 -0.43 13.08
CA SER A 65 11.25 -1.67 12.55
C SER A 65 9.72 -1.58 12.42
N TYR A 66 9.22 -1.78 11.20
CA TYR A 66 7.83 -1.51 10.85
C TYR A 66 7.21 -2.59 9.97
N LEU A 67 5.91 -2.80 10.16
CA LEU A 67 5.08 -3.62 9.29
C LEU A 67 4.31 -2.73 8.31
N THR A 68 4.47 -2.97 7.00
CA THR A 68 3.80 -2.19 5.96
C THR A 68 2.32 -2.56 5.84
N LEU A 69 1.48 -1.53 5.72
CA LEU A 69 0.02 -1.65 5.58
C LEU A 69 -0.46 -1.27 4.17
N THR A 70 0.46 -1.26 3.21
CA THR A 70 0.19 -1.02 1.80
C THR A 70 1.21 -1.77 0.93
N SER A 71 0.76 -2.25 -0.23
CA SER A 71 1.65 -2.82 -1.24
C SER A 71 2.26 -1.69 -2.07
N SER A 72 3.42 -1.17 -1.63
CA SER A 72 4.11 -0.10 -2.35
C SER A 72 5.11 -0.66 -3.38
N GLY A 73 4.68 -0.76 -4.63
CA GLY A 73 5.61 -1.05 -5.75
C GLY A 73 6.61 0.07 -6.00
N ILE A 74 6.28 1.29 -5.58
CA ILE A 74 7.14 2.48 -5.69
C ILE A 74 8.40 2.29 -4.83
N LEU A 75 8.22 1.82 -3.59
CA LEU A 75 9.33 1.57 -2.67
C LEU A 75 10.31 0.53 -3.21
N GLU A 76 9.80 -0.62 -3.66
CA GLU A 76 10.63 -1.69 -4.21
C GLU A 76 11.41 -1.23 -5.45
N ARG A 77 10.80 -0.36 -6.27
CA ARG A 77 11.47 0.21 -7.43
C ARG A 77 12.58 1.19 -7.03
N PHE A 78 12.37 2.03 -6.03
CA PHE A 78 13.39 3.00 -5.59
C PHE A 78 14.53 2.39 -4.76
N LYS A 79 14.33 1.20 -4.16
CA LYS A 79 15.42 0.40 -3.60
C LYS A 79 16.46 -0.04 -4.65
N ALA A 80 16.12 -0.01 -5.94
CA ALA A 80 17.04 -0.31 -7.04
C ALA A 80 17.84 0.91 -7.53
N HIS A 81 17.57 2.13 -7.04
CA HIS A 81 18.28 3.33 -7.47
C HIS A 81 19.74 3.34 -6.95
N PRO A 82 20.75 3.73 -7.76
CA PRO A 82 22.16 3.72 -7.34
C PRO A 82 22.43 4.64 -6.15
N LEU A 83 21.72 5.76 -6.05
CA LEU A 83 21.85 6.72 -4.95
C LEU A 83 20.85 6.52 -3.80
N LYS A 84 20.26 5.32 -3.66
CA LYS A 84 19.25 5.01 -2.63
C LYS A 84 19.66 5.37 -1.20
N ALA A 85 20.96 5.42 -0.91
CA ALA A 85 21.50 5.82 0.39
C ALA A 85 21.17 7.27 0.78
N LYS A 86 20.91 8.14 -0.20
CA LYS A 86 20.54 9.55 0.02
C LYS A 86 19.03 9.76 0.14
N LEU A 87 18.22 8.74 -0.13
CA LEU A 87 16.77 8.83 -0.10
C LEU A 87 16.23 8.70 1.32
N SER A 88 15.16 9.42 1.60
CA SER A 88 14.39 9.33 2.85
C SER A 88 12.96 8.90 2.56
N LEU A 89 12.39 8.12 3.49
CA LEU A 89 11.03 7.62 3.44
C LEU A 89 10.19 8.32 4.51
N ARG A 90 9.05 8.87 4.11
CA ARG A 90 8.03 9.36 5.04
C ARG A 90 7.12 8.21 5.43
N LEU A 91 6.93 8.03 6.74
CA LEU A 91 6.08 7.01 7.32
C LEU A 91 4.87 7.64 8.00
N HIS A 92 3.72 7.04 7.78
CA HIS A 92 2.51 7.23 8.59
C HIS A 92 2.38 6.02 9.51
N ILE A 93 2.79 6.19 10.77
CA ILE A 93 2.84 5.13 11.79
C ILE A 93 1.50 5.11 12.52
N TYR A 94 0.71 4.09 12.23
CA TYR A 94 -0.58 3.84 12.85
C TYR A 94 -0.44 2.92 14.07
N PRO A 95 -1.29 3.10 15.10
CA PRO A 95 -1.42 2.12 16.18
C PRO A 95 -1.84 0.73 15.66
N GLN A 96 -1.47 -0.34 16.36
CA GLN A 96 -1.77 -1.71 15.91
C GLN A 96 -3.28 -1.99 15.91
N GLU A 97 -4.03 -1.37 16.81
CA GLU A 97 -5.47 -1.59 17.03
C GLU A 97 -6.33 -1.15 15.83
N VAL A 98 -5.77 -0.30 14.96
CA VAL A 98 -6.45 0.24 13.79
C VAL A 98 -5.93 -0.33 12.48
N THR A 99 -5.08 -1.37 12.55
CA THR A 99 -4.46 -2.02 11.39
C THR A 99 -5.48 -2.48 10.36
N GLU A 100 -6.54 -3.18 10.79
CA GLU A 100 -7.60 -3.65 9.89
C GLU A 100 -8.30 -2.51 9.18
N GLN A 101 -8.58 -1.40 9.89
CA GLN A 101 -9.20 -0.22 9.30
C GLN A 101 -8.30 0.45 8.26
N VAL A 102 -7.00 0.53 8.51
CA VAL A 102 -6.03 1.06 7.54
C VAL A 102 -5.94 0.17 6.31
N LEU A 103 -5.85 -1.15 6.50
CA LEU A 103 -5.83 -2.12 5.40
C LEU A 103 -7.11 -2.05 4.58
N LEU A 104 -8.27 -1.94 5.23
CA LEU A 104 -9.56 -1.77 4.56
C LEU A 104 -9.58 -0.49 3.71
N THR A 105 -9.09 0.62 4.28
CA THR A 105 -9.01 1.92 3.62
C THR A 105 -8.11 1.86 2.39
N ASN A 106 -6.88 1.38 2.54
CA ASN A 106 -5.91 1.31 1.46
C ASN A 106 -6.29 0.29 0.37
N LEU A 107 -6.76 -0.90 0.76
CA LEU A 107 -6.94 -2.00 -0.19
C LEU A 107 -8.27 -1.95 -0.95
N LEU A 108 -9.33 -1.39 -0.34
CA LEU A 108 -10.66 -1.36 -0.93
C LEU A 108 -11.12 0.05 -1.29
N TYR A 109 -11.08 1.00 -0.35
CA TYR A 109 -11.63 2.34 -0.59
C TYR A 109 -10.74 3.19 -1.49
N ASP A 110 -9.43 3.27 -1.21
CA ASP A 110 -8.47 3.96 -2.09
C ASP A 110 -8.35 3.25 -3.46
N GLY A 111 -8.40 1.91 -3.44
CA GLY A 111 -8.48 1.12 -4.67
C GLY A 111 -9.72 1.47 -5.52
N ALA A 112 -10.88 1.63 -4.89
CA ALA A 112 -12.10 2.04 -5.59
C ALA A 112 -11.98 3.49 -6.12
N LEU A 113 -11.45 4.41 -5.32
CA LEU A 113 -11.23 5.81 -5.75
C LEU A 113 -10.31 5.90 -6.97
N THR A 114 -9.30 5.05 -7.05
CA THR A 114 -8.30 5.05 -8.13
C THR A 114 -8.60 4.04 -9.24
N LEU A 115 -9.81 3.47 -9.25
CA LEU A 115 -10.20 2.38 -10.17
C LEU A 115 -9.97 2.75 -11.65
N PHE A 116 -10.31 3.98 -12.03
CA PHE A 116 -10.18 4.47 -13.40
C PHE A 116 -8.73 4.55 -13.91
N SER A 117 -7.75 4.55 -13.00
CA SER A 117 -6.34 4.76 -13.32
C SER A 117 -5.54 3.46 -13.45
N LYS A 118 -6.09 2.31 -13.05
CA LYS A 118 -5.31 1.06 -12.90
C LYS A 118 -6.04 -0.14 -13.49
N THR A 119 -5.42 -0.79 -14.46
CA THR A 119 -5.90 -2.06 -15.03
C THR A 119 -5.94 -3.15 -13.96
N ASN A 120 -6.90 -4.07 -14.06
CA ASN A 120 -7.12 -5.20 -13.15
C ASN A 120 -7.44 -4.85 -11.68
N LEU A 121 -7.57 -3.56 -11.33
CA LEU A 121 -7.86 -3.16 -9.95
C LEU A 121 -9.27 -3.58 -9.50
N SER A 122 -10.25 -3.63 -10.40
CA SER A 122 -11.58 -4.20 -10.13
C SER A 122 -11.50 -5.67 -9.72
N THR A 123 -10.69 -6.45 -10.44
CA THR A 123 -10.44 -7.87 -10.15
C THR A 123 -9.74 -8.05 -8.80
N ASN A 124 -8.71 -7.24 -8.52
CA ASN A 124 -8.04 -7.26 -7.22
C ASN A 124 -9.00 -6.91 -6.08
N ILE A 125 -9.82 -5.86 -6.22
CA ILE A 125 -10.83 -5.49 -5.21
C ILE A 125 -11.83 -6.63 -4.97
N LYS A 126 -12.28 -7.31 -6.02
CA LYS A 126 -13.14 -8.50 -5.89
C LYS A 126 -12.47 -9.61 -5.08
N HIS A 127 -11.22 -9.95 -5.39
CA HIS A 127 -10.49 -10.99 -4.66
C HIS A 127 -10.26 -10.60 -3.20
N ARG A 128 -9.83 -9.37 -2.96
CA ARG A 128 -9.62 -8.82 -1.60
C ARG A 128 -10.91 -8.86 -0.79
N LEU A 129 -12.07 -8.47 -1.36
CA LEU A 129 -13.37 -8.59 -0.69
C LEU A 129 -13.67 -10.02 -0.21
N GLY A 130 -13.28 -11.04 -1.00
CA GLY A 130 -13.36 -12.43 -0.59
C GLY A 130 -12.45 -12.75 0.59
N CYS A 131 -11.20 -12.30 0.54
CA CYS A 131 -10.23 -12.48 1.62
C CYS A 131 -10.65 -11.78 2.93
N PHE A 132 -11.16 -10.55 2.88
CA PHE A 132 -11.66 -9.83 4.07
C PHE A 132 -12.77 -10.63 4.77
N LYS A 133 -13.74 -11.15 4.02
CA LYS A 133 -14.80 -12.00 4.57
C LYS A 133 -14.29 -13.30 5.17
N ALA A 134 -13.33 -13.96 4.51
CA ALA A 134 -12.75 -15.21 4.99
C ALA A 134 -11.99 -15.05 6.32
N HIS A 135 -11.48 -13.85 6.61
CA HIS A 135 -10.81 -13.52 7.87
C HIS A 135 -11.77 -12.94 8.94
N GLY A 136 -13.08 -12.92 8.68
CA GLY A 136 -14.06 -12.36 9.61
C GLY A 136 -14.02 -10.82 9.73
N ILE A 137 -13.27 -10.14 8.86
CA ILE A 137 -13.15 -8.68 8.87
C ILE A 137 -14.34 -8.07 8.13
N HIS A 138 -14.93 -7.02 8.70
CA HIS A 138 -16.05 -6.33 8.08
C HIS A 138 -15.66 -5.76 6.71
N ALA A 139 -16.30 -6.27 5.65
CA ALA A 139 -16.11 -5.82 4.28
C ALA A 139 -17.26 -4.91 3.83
N PRO A 140 -16.98 -3.79 3.14
CA PRO A 140 -18.01 -2.92 2.62
C PRO A 140 -18.90 -3.61 1.58
N LYS A 141 -20.13 -3.13 1.44
CA LYS A 141 -21.02 -3.53 0.35
C LYS A 141 -20.41 -3.08 -0.99
N LYS A 142 -20.52 -3.92 -2.03
CA LYS A 142 -20.05 -3.59 -3.39
C LYS A 142 -20.65 -2.28 -3.92
N THR A 143 -21.88 -1.95 -3.52
CA THR A 143 -22.56 -0.69 -3.87
C THR A 143 -21.84 0.54 -3.35
N ILE A 144 -21.27 0.48 -2.14
CA ILE A 144 -20.50 1.59 -1.57
C ILE A 144 -19.23 1.83 -2.38
N LEU A 145 -18.50 0.75 -2.69
CA LEU A 145 -17.28 0.84 -3.50
C LEU A 145 -17.58 1.33 -4.93
N ALA A 146 -18.71 0.91 -5.50
CA ALA A 146 -19.11 1.32 -6.84
C ALA A 146 -19.47 2.80 -6.92
N ASN A 147 -20.21 3.30 -5.92
CA ASN A 147 -20.52 4.72 -5.80
C ASN A 147 -19.22 5.54 -5.64
N LEU A 148 -18.29 5.06 -4.81
CA LEU A 148 -16.99 5.72 -4.60
C LEU A 148 -16.14 5.75 -5.88
N ALA A 149 -16.18 4.68 -6.66
CA ALA A 149 -15.49 4.55 -7.95
C ALA A 149 -16.25 5.21 -9.12
N ASN A 150 -17.39 5.85 -8.86
CA ASN A 150 -18.29 6.41 -9.87
C ASN A 150 -18.64 5.42 -11.01
N THR A 151 -19.03 4.20 -10.64
CA THR A 151 -19.29 3.10 -11.57
C THR A 151 -20.42 2.18 -11.10
N SER A 152 -20.76 1.18 -11.91
CA SER A 152 -21.77 0.16 -11.57
C SER A 152 -21.19 -0.93 -10.64
N PRO A 153 -21.96 -1.44 -9.65
CA PRO A 153 -21.55 -2.57 -8.82
C PRO A 153 -21.20 -3.85 -9.59
N SER A 154 -21.65 -3.97 -10.84
CA SER A 154 -21.32 -5.10 -11.71
C SER A 154 -19.82 -5.23 -12.00
N ILE A 155 -19.05 -4.13 -11.88
CA ILE A 155 -17.61 -4.14 -12.12
C ILE A 155 -16.82 -4.99 -11.12
N PHE A 156 -17.39 -5.21 -9.93
CA PHE A 156 -16.80 -6.03 -8.86
C PHE A 156 -17.43 -7.43 -8.78
N ARG A 157 -18.18 -7.87 -9.80
CA ARG A 157 -18.83 -9.20 -9.82
C ARG A 157 -17.84 -10.32 -10.03
#